data_AF-A0A9P5B6L9-F1
#
_entry.id   AF-A0A9P5B6L9-F1
#
_cell.length_a   1.000
_cell.length_b   1.000
_cell.length_c   1.000
_cell.angle_alpha   90.00
_cell.angle_beta   90.00
_cell.angle_gamma   90.00
#
_symmetry.space_group_name_H-M   'P 1'
#
loop_
_entity.id
_entity.type
_entity.pdbx_description
1 polymer ?
#
loop_
_entity_poly.entity_id
_entity_poly.type
_entity_poly.pdbx_seq_one_letter_code
_entity_poly.pdbx_strand_id
1 'polypeptide(L)'
;MILPLTHLLATARLLSGACECGYSITNSQGDSPMVFSDRLETKFSQLHTISEGHDWVAQNFTVSAANGRGNFSKAFLPNNVNTHETKSGDDSGLELRYFNDTQEIDIEFLSQEFDHDNGIYPINLVVQSKKSLEAGYDASKTGSFKRVKLDFDPTDAFHEYRFDYLPGQVLFYADGKLLAHMKGADMPSSGGHLILQHWSNGNPLWSGGPPKEDATVTVSYVKAYFNSSNSERQSQLARRCHESSEETSVLAQ
;
A
#
# COMPACT_ATOMS: atom_id res chain seq x y z
N MET A 1 -1.93 -74.25 -5.72
CA MET A 1 -2.15 -73.19 -4.72
C MET A 1 -1.89 -71.87 -5.42
N ILE A 2 -2.93 -71.20 -5.88
CA ILE A 2 -2.88 -70.04 -6.79
C ILE A 2 -3.07 -68.78 -5.93
N LEU A 3 -2.08 -67.88 -5.93
CA LEU A 3 -2.20 -66.55 -5.32
C LEU A 3 -3.01 -65.62 -6.24
N PRO A 4 -3.99 -64.84 -5.74
CA PRO A 4 -4.61 -63.81 -6.53
C PRO A 4 -3.77 -62.52 -6.44
N LEU A 5 -3.52 -61.93 -7.60
CA LEU A 5 -2.86 -60.64 -7.77
C LEU A 5 -3.90 -59.54 -7.50
N THR A 6 -3.81 -58.86 -6.36
CA THR A 6 -4.62 -57.67 -6.08
C THR A 6 -4.06 -56.48 -6.85
N HIS A 7 -4.77 -56.05 -7.90
CA HIS A 7 -4.49 -54.79 -8.58
C HIS A 7 -4.93 -53.62 -7.70
N LEU A 8 -3.97 -52.84 -7.22
CA LEU A 8 -4.18 -51.56 -6.57
C LEU A 8 -4.49 -50.53 -7.69
N LEU A 9 -5.76 -50.16 -7.88
CA LEU A 9 -6.10 -49.02 -8.73
C LEU A 9 -5.67 -47.73 -8.01
N ALA A 10 -4.53 -47.17 -8.41
CA ALA A 10 -4.18 -45.80 -8.07
C ALA A 10 -5.03 -44.86 -8.93
N THR A 11 -6.09 -44.29 -8.36
CA THR A 11 -6.79 -43.16 -8.98
C THR A 11 -5.87 -41.96 -8.95
N ALA A 12 -5.24 -41.65 -10.08
CA ALA A 12 -4.55 -40.38 -10.27
C ALA A 12 -5.59 -39.25 -10.18
N ARG A 13 -5.61 -38.55 -9.05
CA ARG A 13 -6.33 -37.27 -8.96
C ARG A 13 -5.53 -36.26 -9.77
N LEU A 14 -5.99 -35.97 -10.98
CA LEU A 14 -5.56 -34.78 -11.71
C LEU A 14 -6.02 -33.57 -10.89
N LEU A 15 -5.08 -32.88 -10.24
CA LEU A 15 -5.33 -31.56 -9.69
C LEU A 15 -5.48 -30.62 -10.90
N SER A 16 -6.70 -30.35 -11.33
CA SER A 16 -6.98 -29.18 -12.17
C SER A 16 -6.73 -27.97 -11.28
N GLY A 17 -5.60 -27.28 -11.51
CA GLY A 17 -5.37 -25.98 -10.91
C GLY A 17 -6.31 -25.01 -11.60
N ALA A 18 -7.27 -24.45 -10.87
CA ALA A 18 -8.09 -23.38 -11.41
C ALA A 18 -7.17 -22.25 -11.89
N CYS A 19 -7.15 -21.98 -13.19
CA CYS A 19 -6.47 -20.81 -13.72
C CYS A 19 -7.19 -19.56 -13.19
N GLU A 20 -6.57 -18.85 -12.24
CA GLU A 20 -7.14 -17.59 -11.74
C GLU A 20 -7.09 -16.52 -12.84
N CYS A 21 -8.27 -16.15 -13.34
CA CYS A 21 -8.48 -15.16 -14.40
C CYS A 21 -8.48 -13.70 -13.92
N GLY A 22 -7.84 -13.43 -12.78
CA GLY A 22 -7.85 -12.14 -12.10
C GLY A 22 -8.54 -12.21 -10.73
N TYR A 23 -8.79 -11.04 -10.16
CA TYR A 23 -9.30 -10.89 -8.79
C TYR A 23 -10.52 -9.99 -8.79
N SER A 24 -11.53 -10.34 -8.00
CA SER A 24 -12.68 -9.47 -7.75
C SER A 24 -12.71 -9.01 -6.30
N ILE A 25 -12.93 -7.73 -6.08
CA ILE A 25 -13.24 -7.17 -4.76
C ILE A 25 -14.63 -6.54 -4.78
N THR A 26 -15.34 -6.64 -3.66
CA THR A 26 -16.61 -5.95 -3.50
C THR A 26 -16.34 -4.46 -3.34
N ASN A 27 -17.03 -3.62 -4.12
CA ASN A 27 -16.96 -2.19 -3.93
C ASN A 27 -17.61 -1.83 -2.58
N SER A 28 -16.93 -1.02 -1.78
CA SER A 28 -17.43 -0.46 -0.52
C SER A 28 -18.69 0.39 -0.71
N GLN A 29 -18.99 0.86 -1.92
CA GLN A 29 -20.23 1.57 -2.25
C GLN A 29 -21.42 0.67 -2.62
N GLY A 30 -21.26 -0.67 -2.65
CA GLY A 30 -22.35 -1.62 -2.92
C GLY A 30 -22.68 -1.87 -4.40
N ASP A 31 -21.86 -1.35 -5.32
CA ASP A 31 -21.95 -1.61 -6.76
C ASP A 31 -21.41 -3.00 -7.16
N SER A 32 -21.49 -3.30 -8.47
CA SER A 32 -20.83 -4.44 -9.12
C SER A 32 -19.39 -4.64 -8.63
N PRO A 33 -18.91 -5.90 -8.52
CA PRO A 33 -17.56 -6.18 -8.08
C PRO A 33 -16.53 -5.54 -9.02
N MET A 34 -15.49 -4.97 -8.43
CA MET A 34 -14.36 -4.43 -9.17
C MET A 34 -13.39 -5.56 -9.49
N VAL A 35 -12.94 -5.62 -10.74
CA VAL A 35 -12.04 -6.67 -11.23
C VAL A 35 -10.64 -6.12 -11.51
N PHE A 36 -9.63 -6.92 -11.18
CA PHE A 36 -8.22 -6.58 -11.29
C PHE A 36 -7.42 -7.71 -11.93
N SER A 37 -6.42 -7.34 -12.74
CA SER A 37 -5.53 -8.27 -13.43
C SER A 37 -4.49 -8.91 -12.50
N ASP A 38 -4.07 -8.17 -11.48
CA ASP A 38 -2.95 -8.53 -10.61
C ASP A 38 -3.29 -8.30 -9.13
N ARG A 39 -2.54 -9.00 -8.28
CA ARG A 39 -2.54 -8.86 -6.83
C ARG A 39 -1.11 -8.90 -6.33
N LEU A 40 -0.80 -8.03 -5.39
CA LEU A 40 0.40 -8.07 -4.55
C LEU A 40 -0.05 -8.30 -3.11
N GLU A 41 0.57 -9.24 -2.42
CA GLU A 41 0.35 -9.46 -0.98
C GLU A 41 1.68 -9.83 -0.34
N THR A 42 2.16 -8.99 0.56
CA THR A 42 3.36 -9.21 1.35
C THR A 42 2.98 -9.21 2.81
N LYS A 43 3.26 -10.32 3.52
CA LYS A 43 3.16 -10.42 4.98
C LYS A 43 4.56 -10.37 5.55
N PHE A 44 4.94 -9.24 6.14
CA PHE A 44 6.34 -9.01 6.53
C PHE A 44 6.81 -9.93 7.66
N SER A 45 5.89 -10.42 8.50
CA SER A 45 6.15 -11.43 9.52
C SER A 45 6.59 -12.80 8.97
N GLN A 46 6.44 -13.03 7.65
CA GLN A 46 6.88 -14.26 6.98
C GLN A 46 8.25 -14.14 6.32
N LEU A 47 8.88 -12.97 6.39
CA LEU A 47 10.21 -12.70 5.84
C LEU A 47 11.23 -12.65 7.00
N HIS A 48 12.45 -13.17 6.80
CA HIS A 48 13.56 -12.92 7.73
C HIS A 48 14.33 -11.66 7.37
N THR A 49 14.30 -11.27 6.11
CA THR A 49 14.87 -10.02 5.60
C THR A 49 14.01 -9.48 4.45
N ILE A 50 13.95 -8.17 4.26
CA ILE A 50 13.18 -7.57 3.15
C ILE A 50 13.67 -8.06 1.79
N SER A 51 14.96 -8.38 1.65
CA SER A 51 15.56 -8.89 0.41
C SER A 51 15.04 -10.27 -0.02
N GLU A 52 14.34 -11.01 0.85
CA GLU A 52 13.67 -12.26 0.48
C GLU A 52 12.40 -12.02 -0.33
N GLY A 53 11.78 -10.85 -0.18
CA GLY A 53 10.67 -10.43 -1.01
C GLY A 53 11.14 -9.93 -2.38
N HIS A 54 10.39 -10.24 -3.44
CA HIS A 54 10.65 -9.73 -4.79
C HIS A 54 9.94 -8.41 -5.08
N ASP A 55 9.01 -8.01 -4.21
CA ASP A 55 8.12 -6.86 -4.41
C ASP A 55 8.66 -5.56 -3.80
N TRP A 56 9.61 -5.65 -2.87
CA TRP A 56 10.10 -4.53 -2.07
C TRP A 56 11.61 -4.38 -2.17
N VAL A 57 12.08 -3.13 -2.21
CA VAL A 57 13.50 -2.80 -2.21
C VAL A 57 13.74 -1.72 -1.17
N ALA A 58 14.52 -2.06 -0.13
CA ALA A 58 14.98 -1.08 0.84
C ALA A 58 15.86 -0.03 0.14
N GLN A 59 15.49 1.24 0.26
CA GLN A 59 16.13 2.34 -0.43
C GLN A 59 17.33 2.88 0.37
N ASN A 60 18.36 3.35 -0.34
CA ASN A 60 19.52 4.03 0.24
C ASN A 60 19.73 5.39 -0.43
N PHE A 61 19.36 6.47 0.25
CA PHE A 61 19.54 7.83 -0.26
C PHE A 61 19.51 8.87 0.86
N THR A 62 19.98 10.07 0.56
CA THR A 62 19.95 11.21 1.48
C THR A 62 19.28 12.41 0.85
N VAL A 63 18.71 13.28 1.69
CA VAL A 63 18.12 14.55 1.29
C VAL A 63 18.74 15.64 2.15
N SER A 64 19.33 16.66 1.54
CA SER A 64 19.90 17.80 2.27
C SER A 64 18.79 18.57 3.02
N ALA A 65 19.16 19.28 4.10
CA ALA A 65 18.21 20.08 4.87
C ALA A 65 17.51 21.14 4.00
N ALA A 66 18.26 21.77 3.09
CA ALA A 66 17.75 22.73 2.12
C ALA A 66 16.69 22.11 1.18
N ASN A 67 16.98 20.95 0.58
CA ASN A 67 16.02 20.28 -0.32
C ASN A 67 14.82 19.70 0.44
N GLY A 68 15.04 19.20 1.66
CA GLY A 68 13.99 18.69 2.53
C GLY A 68 13.13 19.78 3.15
N ARG A 69 13.51 21.06 3.02
CA ARG A 69 12.83 22.21 3.64
C ARG A 69 12.70 22.04 5.17
N GLY A 70 13.74 21.54 5.82
CA GLY A 70 13.78 21.30 7.26
C GLY A 70 15.09 21.78 7.88
N ASN A 71 15.16 21.76 9.21
CA ASN A 71 16.38 22.13 9.93
C ASN A 71 17.49 21.06 9.83
N PHE A 72 17.12 19.82 9.50
CA PHE A 72 18.04 18.68 9.44
C PHE A 72 17.93 17.95 8.09
N SER A 73 18.98 17.25 7.70
CA SER A 73 18.97 16.35 6.54
C SER A 73 18.22 15.05 6.83
N LYS A 74 17.73 14.38 5.79
CA LYS A 74 17.18 13.02 5.86
C LYS A 74 18.22 12.01 5.38
N ALA A 75 18.32 10.89 6.07
CA ALA A 75 19.13 9.75 5.63
C ALA A 75 18.27 8.48 5.71
N PHE A 76 18.04 7.85 4.56
CA PHE A 76 17.30 6.61 4.43
C PHE A 76 18.31 5.50 4.22
N LEU A 77 18.46 4.64 5.23
CA LEU A 77 19.47 3.60 5.26
C LEU A 77 18.79 2.23 5.31
N PRO A 78 19.18 1.26 4.47
CA PRO A 78 18.59 -0.08 4.49
C PRO A 78 18.68 -0.78 5.85
N ASN A 79 19.72 -0.47 6.65
CA ASN A 79 19.90 -1.05 7.98
C ASN A 79 18.86 -0.58 9.02
N ASN A 80 18.08 0.46 8.71
CA ASN A 80 16.95 0.91 9.53
C ASN A 80 15.65 0.16 9.19
N VAL A 81 15.69 -0.78 8.24
CA VAL A 81 14.54 -1.60 7.87
C VAL A 81 14.73 -3.01 8.42
N ASN A 82 13.83 -3.43 9.30
CA ASN A 82 13.85 -4.74 9.94
C ASN A 82 12.51 -5.49 9.72
N THR A 83 12.55 -6.82 9.71
CA THR A 83 11.37 -7.70 9.62
C THR A 83 11.08 -8.45 10.92
N HIS A 84 11.97 -8.33 11.91
CA HIS A 84 11.81 -8.86 13.26
C HIS A 84 11.42 -7.74 14.22
N GLU A 85 10.54 -8.03 15.18
CA GLU A 85 10.10 -7.07 16.19
C GLU A 85 11.29 -6.55 17.00
N THR A 86 11.59 -5.26 16.85
CA THR A 86 12.40 -4.51 17.80
C THR A 86 11.44 -3.83 18.78
N LYS A 87 11.58 -4.08 20.09
CA LYS A 87 10.83 -3.35 21.11
C LYS A 87 11.32 -1.90 21.16
N SER A 88 10.50 -0.93 20.74
CA SER A 88 10.64 0.49 21.11
C SER A 88 9.41 1.30 20.72
N GLY A 89 9.15 2.36 21.48
CA GLY A 89 7.92 3.16 21.49
C GLY A 89 7.88 4.38 20.56
N ASP A 90 6.82 5.16 20.78
CA ASP A 90 6.27 6.35 20.11
C ASP A 90 6.91 6.86 18.81
N ASP A 91 6.28 6.43 17.71
CA ASP A 91 5.64 7.22 16.65
C ASP A 91 6.41 8.34 15.91
N SER A 92 6.61 8.10 14.61
CA SER A 92 6.72 9.15 13.57
C SER A 92 6.09 8.69 12.26
N GLY A 93 5.90 9.63 11.33
CA GLY A 93 5.03 9.46 10.18
C GLY A 93 5.36 8.32 9.23
N LEU A 94 4.30 7.62 8.81
CA LEU A 94 4.30 6.77 7.62
C LEU A 94 3.94 7.64 6.42
N GLU A 95 4.73 7.56 5.34
CA GLU A 95 4.40 8.11 4.02
C GLU A 95 4.19 6.95 3.05
N LEU A 96 3.01 6.91 2.43
CA LEU A 96 2.68 6.02 1.30
C LEU A 96 2.72 6.85 0.02
N ARG A 97 3.65 6.62 -0.90
CA ARG A 97 3.81 7.47 -2.11
C ARG A 97 3.21 6.84 -3.37
N TYR A 98 2.83 7.70 -4.32
CA TYR A 98 2.53 7.34 -5.71
C TYR A 98 3.35 8.17 -6.75
N PHE A 99 3.93 7.48 -7.74
CA PHE A 99 4.57 7.98 -8.98
C PHE A 99 5.60 9.15 -8.92
N ASN A 100 5.16 10.42 -9.03
CA ASN A 100 6.03 11.59 -9.18
C ASN A 100 5.46 12.83 -8.45
N ASP A 101 6.27 13.89 -8.29
CA ASP A 101 5.95 15.08 -7.47
C ASP A 101 4.65 15.84 -7.87
N THR A 102 4.00 15.44 -8.96
CA THR A 102 2.73 16.02 -9.45
C THR A 102 1.60 15.01 -9.60
N GLN A 103 1.80 13.75 -9.24
CA GLN A 103 0.80 12.69 -9.28
C GLN A 103 1.10 11.70 -8.14
N GLU A 104 0.75 12.09 -6.93
CA GLU A 104 1.07 11.37 -5.69
C GLU A 104 -0.19 11.20 -4.84
N ILE A 105 -0.30 10.11 -4.09
CA ILE A 105 -1.40 9.84 -3.15
C ILE A 105 -0.73 9.46 -1.84
N ASP A 106 -0.91 10.28 -0.81
CA ASP A 106 -0.27 10.12 0.49
C ASP A 106 -1.29 9.89 1.61
N ILE A 107 -0.91 8.98 2.50
CA ILE A 107 -1.49 8.85 3.84
C ILE A 107 -0.35 9.14 4.80
N GLU A 108 -0.42 10.27 5.48
CA GLU A 108 0.64 10.79 6.35
C GLU A 108 0.17 10.94 7.79
N PHE A 109 0.94 10.37 8.71
CA PHE A 109 0.80 10.60 10.14
C PHE A 109 1.84 11.59 10.60
N LEU A 110 1.44 12.60 11.37
CA LEU A 110 2.37 13.52 12.00
C LEU A 110 2.23 13.32 13.50
N SER A 111 3.06 12.47 14.09
CA SER A 111 2.95 12.08 15.51
C SER A 111 3.05 13.25 16.48
N GLN A 112 3.75 14.33 16.10
CA GLN A 112 3.77 15.57 16.87
C GLN A 112 2.39 16.25 16.99
N GLU A 113 1.43 15.86 16.14
CA GLU A 113 0.05 16.35 16.16
C GLU A 113 -0.89 15.46 16.97
N PHE A 114 -0.37 14.36 17.55
CA PHE A 114 -1.15 13.49 18.41
C PHE A 114 -1.24 14.08 19.82
N ASP A 115 -2.41 13.97 20.41
CA ASP A 115 -2.68 14.37 21.78
C ASP A 115 -3.38 13.20 22.47
N HIS A 116 -2.57 12.37 23.14
CA HIS A 116 -3.02 11.16 23.83
C HIS A 116 -3.90 11.51 25.04
N ASP A 117 -3.66 12.65 25.70
CA ASP A 117 -4.46 13.09 26.85
C ASP A 117 -5.92 13.37 26.45
N ASN A 118 -6.12 13.88 25.23
CA ASN A 118 -7.45 14.23 24.70
C ASN A 118 -7.98 13.26 23.62
N GLY A 119 -7.24 12.19 23.33
CA GLY A 119 -7.58 11.23 22.27
C GLY A 119 -7.76 11.91 20.91
N ILE A 120 -6.79 12.73 20.48
CA ILE A 120 -6.79 13.40 19.19
C ILE A 120 -5.67 12.83 18.33
N TYR A 121 -6.05 12.15 17.24
CA TYR A 121 -5.12 11.50 16.31
C TYR A 121 -5.45 11.91 14.87
N PRO A 122 -4.91 13.03 14.38
CA PRO A 122 -5.15 13.48 13.02
C PRO A 122 -4.38 12.64 11.99
N ILE A 123 -5.03 12.34 10.88
CA ILE A 123 -4.41 11.75 9.69
C ILE A 123 -4.47 12.78 8.56
N ASN A 124 -3.36 12.94 7.83
CA ASN A 124 -3.24 13.83 6.70
C ASN A 124 -3.33 13.00 5.41
N LEU A 125 -4.36 13.25 4.62
CA LEU A 125 -4.64 12.56 3.37
C LEU A 125 -4.38 13.54 2.24
N VAL A 126 -3.47 13.19 1.33
CA VAL A 126 -2.95 14.11 0.33
C VAL A 126 -3.02 13.48 -1.05
N VAL A 127 -3.38 14.28 -2.04
CA VAL A 127 -3.14 13.95 -3.43
C VAL A 127 -2.34 15.10 -4.05
N GLN A 128 -1.06 14.87 -4.32
CA GLN A 128 -0.23 15.87 -5.01
C GLN A 128 -0.64 15.93 -6.48
N SER A 129 -0.71 17.15 -6.98
CA SER A 129 -1.11 17.46 -8.35
C SER A 129 -0.22 18.57 -8.90
N LYS A 130 -0.35 18.86 -10.20
CA LYS A 130 0.26 20.07 -10.77
C LYS A 130 -0.15 21.35 -10.01
N LYS A 131 -1.37 21.40 -9.46
CA LYS A 131 -1.83 22.55 -8.65
C LYS A 131 -1.09 22.67 -7.32
N SER A 132 -0.78 21.56 -6.66
CA SER A 132 -0.01 21.63 -5.41
C SER A 132 1.42 22.08 -5.69
N LEU A 133 2.03 21.62 -6.79
CA LEU A 133 3.31 22.15 -7.29
C LEU A 133 3.24 23.66 -7.53
N GLU A 134 2.25 24.15 -8.27
CA GLU A 134 2.02 25.59 -8.53
C GLU A 134 1.78 26.39 -7.24
N ALA A 135 1.27 25.75 -6.19
CA ALA A 135 1.09 26.31 -4.85
C ALA A 135 2.33 26.17 -3.93
N GLY A 136 3.49 25.76 -4.48
CA GLY A 136 4.75 25.60 -3.73
C GLY A 136 4.91 24.22 -3.08
N TYR A 137 4.40 23.17 -3.72
CA TYR A 137 4.27 21.81 -3.18
C TYR A 137 3.42 21.76 -1.91
N ASP A 138 2.32 22.51 -1.90
CA ASP A 138 1.41 22.63 -0.76
C ASP A 138 -0.02 22.27 -1.20
N ALA A 139 -0.38 21.00 -1.01
CA ALA A 139 -1.70 20.50 -1.33
C ALA A 139 -2.80 21.06 -0.40
N SER A 140 -2.45 21.61 0.77
CA SER A 140 -3.47 22.23 1.65
C SER A 140 -4.12 23.46 1.03
N LYS A 141 -3.43 24.08 0.06
CA LYS A 141 -3.92 25.21 -0.75
C LYS A 141 -4.70 24.76 -1.99
N THR A 142 -4.92 23.46 -2.17
CA THR A 142 -5.71 22.89 -3.25
C THR A 142 -6.98 22.21 -2.69
N GLY A 143 -7.79 21.62 -3.57
CA GLY A 143 -8.91 20.77 -3.16
C GLY A 143 -8.51 19.33 -2.80
N SER A 144 -7.21 19.01 -2.83
CA SER A 144 -6.66 17.65 -2.79
C SER A 144 -5.88 17.34 -1.50
N PHE A 145 -6.31 17.97 -0.40
CA PHE A 145 -5.80 17.72 0.96
C PHE A 145 -6.98 17.59 1.93
N LYS A 146 -6.92 16.59 2.81
CA LYS A 146 -7.89 16.38 3.89
C LYS A 146 -7.18 15.99 5.16
N ARG A 147 -7.42 16.75 6.22
CA ARG A 147 -7.04 16.38 7.58
C ARG A 147 -8.28 15.82 8.28
N VAL A 148 -8.19 14.58 8.77
CA VAL A 148 -9.29 13.85 9.40
C VAL A 148 -8.88 13.43 10.80
N LYS A 149 -9.78 13.51 11.79
CA LYS A 149 -9.53 12.96 13.13
C LYS A 149 -9.95 11.48 13.14
N LEU A 150 -9.03 10.59 13.48
CA LEU A 150 -9.35 9.17 13.72
C LEU A 150 -10.17 9.02 15.00
N ASP A 151 -11.03 8.01 15.04
CA ASP A 151 -11.85 7.63 16.19
C ASP A 151 -11.22 6.54 17.07
N PHE A 152 -9.94 6.24 16.82
CA PHE A 152 -9.10 5.31 17.57
C PHE A 152 -7.69 5.88 17.71
N ASP A 153 -6.91 5.36 18.67
CA ASP A 153 -5.48 5.64 18.79
C ASP A 153 -4.72 4.75 17.79
N PRO A 154 -4.06 5.31 16.77
CA PRO A 154 -3.34 4.53 15.76
C PRO A 154 -2.06 3.87 16.30
N THR A 155 -1.63 4.16 17.53
CA THR A 155 -0.42 3.58 18.15
C THR A 155 -0.73 2.34 19.00
N ASP A 156 -1.98 2.13 19.39
CA ASP A 156 -2.38 1.06 20.31
C ASP A 156 -2.43 -0.32 19.63
N ALA A 157 -2.65 -0.38 18.32
CA ALA A 157 -2.80 -1.63 17.58
C ALA A 157 -2.49 -1.47 16.07
N PHE A 158 -2.44 -2.60 15.36
CA PHE A 158 -2.45 -2.56 13.90
C PHE A 158 -3.85 -2.18 13.37
N HIS A 159 -3.87 -1.21 12.46
CA HIS A 159 -5.06 -0.76 11.74
C HIS A 159 -4.86 -0.90 10.23
N GLU A 160 -5.94 -1.14 9.49
CA GLU A 160 -5.89 -1.17 8.03
C GLU A 160 -6.09 0.23 7.47
N TYR A 161 -5.08 0.76 6.79
CA TYR A 161 -5.20 1.98 5.98
C TYR A 161 -5.22 1.62 4.50
N ARG A 162 -6.22 2.15 3.78
CA ARG A 162 -6.46 1.83 2.37
C ARG A 162 -6.75 3.09 1.59
N PHE A 163 -6.27 3.14 0.36
CA PHE A 163 -6.82 4.04 -0.65
C PHE A 163 -7.31 3.26 -1.88
N ASP A 164 -8.43 3.70 -2.45
CA ASP A 164 -8.90 3.26 -3.75
C ASP A 164 -8.51 4.32 -4.78
N TYR A 165 -7.63 3.96 -5.69
CA TYR A 165 -7.23 4.80 -6.80
C TYR A 165 -8.00 4.39 -8.06
N LEU A 166 -8.95 5.24 -8.48
CA LEU A 166 -9.84 5.00 -9.61
C LEU A 166 -9.83 6.19 -10.57
N PRO A 167 -10.26 5.99 -11.84
CA PRO A 167 -10.35 7.09 -12.79
C PRO A 167 -11.12 8.29 -12.23
N GLY A 168 -10.41 9.41 -12.05
CA GLY A 168 -10.98 10.68 -11.60
C GLY A 168 -11.31 10.78 -10.10
N GLN A 169 -10.96 9.79 -9.28
CA GLN A 169 -11.21 9.82 -7.84
C GLN A 169 -10.23 9.00 -7.00
N VAL A 170 -9.99 9.47 -5.78
CA VAL A 170 -9.28 8.73 -4.73
C VAL A 170 -10.15 8.69 -3.48
N LEU A 171 -10.35 7.50 -2.94
CA LEU A 171 -11.08 7.29 -1.68
C LEU A 171 -10.11 6.76 -0.63
N PHE A 172 -10.20 7.24 0.60
CA PHE A 172 -9.33 6.85 1.71
C PHE A 172 -10.14 6.21 2.81
N TYR A 173 -9.60 5.18 3.44
CA TYR A 173 -10.24 4.42 4.50
C TYR A 173 -9.28 4.11 5.64
N ALA A 174 -9.84 3.98 6.84
CA ALA A 174 -9.22 3.30 7.97
C ALA A 174 -10.22 2.25 8.50
N ASP A 175 -9.77 1.03 8.71
CA ASP A 175 -10.58 -0.11 9.18
C ASP A 175 -11.91 -0.27 8.41
N GLY A 176 -11.83 -0.11 7.09
CA GLY A 176 -12.98 -0.19 6.18
C GLY A 176 -13.93 1.02 6.22
N LYS A 177 -13.73 1.98 7.12
CA LYS A 177 -14.53 3.22 7.20
C LYS A 177 -13.97 4.29 6.27
N LEU A 178 -14.84 4.88 5.44
CA LEU A 178 -14.45 5.97 4.54
C LEU A 178 -14.07 7.22 5.35
N LEU A 179 -12.83 7.70 5.16
CA LEU A 179 -12.30 8.91 5.77
C LEU A 179 -12.44 10.13 4.85
N ALA A 180 -12.11 9.96 3.56
CA ALA A 180 -12.15 11.04 2.60
C ALA A 180 -12.42 10.54 1.18
N HIS A 181 -13.01 11.41 0.37
CA HIS A 181 -13.22 11.20 -1.05
C HIS A 181 -12.77 12.46 -1.80
N MET A 182 -11.71 12.33 -2.60
CA MET A 182 -11.22 13.38 -3.49
C MET A 182 -11.58 13.04 -4.93
N LYS A 183 -12.11 14.02 -5.67
CA LYS A 183 -12.56 13.86 -7.05
C LYS A 183 -12.06 15.02 -7.91
N GLY A 184 -11.86 14.75 -9.20
CA GLY A 184 -11.64 15.79 -10.19
C GLY A 184 -10.54 15.46 -11.19
N ALA A 185 -10.33 16.38 -12.12
CA ALA A 185 -9.33 16.24 -13.18
C ALA A 185 -7.88 16.29 -12.67
N ASP A 186 -7.66 16.71 -11.42
CA ASP A 186 -6.33 16.76 -10.79
C ASP A 186 -5.95 15.43 -10.11
N MET A 187 -6.83 14.42 -10.12
CA MET A 187 -6.50 13.09 -9.60
C MET A 187 -5.48 12.40 -10.52
N PRO A 188 -4.61 11.53 -9.98
CA PRO A 188 -3.65 10.80 -10.79
C PRO A 188 -4.32 10.03 -11.93
N SER A 189 -3.58 9.80 -13.01
CA SER A 189 -4.06 9.02 -14.16
C SER A 189 -3.02 8.07 -14.75
N SER A 190 -1.75 8.16 -14.34
CA SER A 190 -0.69 7.22 -14.73
C SER A 190 -0.58 6.06 -13.76
N GLY A 191 0.19 5.01 -14.11
CA GLY A 191 0.68 3.95 -13.21
C GLY A 191 1.81 4.45 -12.28
N GLY A 192 2.11 3.73 -11.20
CA GLY A 192 3.12 4.13 -10.20
C GLY A 192 3.65 2.95 -9.37
N HIS A 193 4.38 3.25 -8.30
CA HIS A 193 4.90 2.27 -7.34
C HIS A 193 4.50 2.69 -5.93
N LEU A 194 4.42 1.72 -5.00
CA LEU A 194 4.19 1.97 -3.58
C LEU A 194 5.51 2.22 -2.88
N ILE A 195 5.51 3.12 -1.90
CA ILE A 195 6.65 3.36 -1.02
C ILE A 195 6.13 3.36 0.41
N LEU A 196 6.92 2.81 1.34
CA LEU A 196 6.74 2.99 2.77
C LEU A 196 7.94 3.80 3.25
N GLN A 197 7.72 4.98 3.83
CA GLN A 197 8.81 5.76 4.42
C GLN A 197 8.47 6.19 5.83
N HIS A 198 9.53 6.35 6.62
CA HIS A 198 9.50 6.89 7.97
C HIS A 198 10.65 7.88 8.11
N TRP A 199 10.34 9.12 8.45
CA TRP A 199 11.35 10.18 8.52
C TRP A 199 10.90 11.37 9.38
N SER A 200 11.89 12.14 9.81
CA SER A 200 11.71 13.47 10.37
C SER A 200 12.87 14.34 9.90
N ASN A 201 12.65 15.63 9.71
CA ASN A 201 13.70 16.56 9.28
C ASN A 201 13.67 17.91 9.98
N GLY A 202 12.93 18.03 11.08
CA GLY A 202 12.82 19.26 11.86
C GLY A 202 12.02 20.36 11.17
N ASN A 203 11.13 20.03 10.23
CA ASN A 203 10.24 21.04 9.65
C ASN A 203 9.12 21.37 10.65
N PRO A 204 9.06 22.60 11.21
CA PRO A 204 8.10 22.94 12.26
C PRO A 204 6.65 23.03 11.79
N LEU A 205 6.41 23.04 10.48
CA LEU A 205 5.07 23.10 9.88
C LEU A 205 4.61 21.74 9.35
N TRP A 206 5.44 20.69 9.45
CA TRP A 206 5.13 19.36 8.91
C TRP A 206 5.66 18.23 9.79
N SER A 207 6.85 17.73 9.48
CA SER A 207 7.41 16.51 10.09
C SER A 207 7.86 16.66 11.54
N GLY A 208 8.12 17.89 12.01
CA GLY A 208 8.68 18.13 13.34
C GLY A 208 10.04 17.47 13.54
N GLY A 209 10.39 17.26 14.81
CA GLY A 209 11.55 16.47 15.23
C GLY A 209 12.92 17.19 15.17
N PRO A 210 14.04 16.44 15.26
CA PRO A 210 14.10 14.98 15.35
C PRO A 210 13.43 14.44 16.62
N PRO A 211 12.91 13.19 16.60
CA PRO A 211 12.44 12.50 17.79
C PRO A 211 13.50 12.52 18.90
N LYS A 212 13.05 12.61 20.16
CA LYS A 212 13.95 12.63 21.34
C LYS A 212 14.49 11.25 21.70
N GLU A 213 13.82 10.22 21.21
CA GLU A 213 14.13 8.81 21.38
C GLU A 213 13.82 8.06 20.08
N ASP A 214 14.14 6.77 20.03
CA ASP A 214 13.84 5.94 18.86
C ASP A 214 12.34 5.90 18.63
N ALA A 215 11.93 6.31 17.43
CA ALA A 215 10.55 6.26 16.98
C ALA A 215 10.45 5.22 15.86
N THR A 216 9.43 4.37 15.92
CA THR A 216 9.31 3.20 15.03
C THR A 216 7.94 3.17 14.37
N VAL A 217 7.91 2.83 13.07
CA VAL A 217 6.69 2.41 12.38
C VAL A 217 6.77 0.92 12.11
N THR A 218 5.73 0.18 12.48
CA THR A 218 5.62 -1.25 12.20
C THR A 218 4.57 -1.50 11.14
N VAL A 219 4.92 -2.25 10.09
CA VAL A 219 4.00 -2.62 9.01
C VAL A 219 3.83 -4.14 9.01
N SER A 220 2.60 -4.61 9.23
CA SER A 220 2.31 -6.05 9.28
C SER A 220 2.21 -6.67 7.88
N TYR A 221 1.45 -6.02 6.99
CA TYR A 221 1.29 -6.46 5.61
C TYR A 221 1.05 -5.28 4.66
N VAL A 222 1.29 -5.52 3.37
CA VAL A 222 0.75 -4.72 2.28
C VAL A 222 -0.01 -5.63 1.35
N LYS A 223 -1.19 -5.20 0.93
CA LYS A 223 -2.02 -5.87 -0.07
C LYS A 223 -2.52 -4.85 -1.09
N ALA A 224 -2.38 -5.17 -2.37
CA ALA A 224 -2.85 -4.33 -3.46
C ALA A 224 -3.50 -5.20 -4.54
N TYR A 225 -4.62 -4.70 -5.08
CA TYR A 225 -5.23 -5.21 -6.30
C TYR A 225 -5.10 -4.12 -7.36
N PHE A 226 -4.56 -4.45 -8.52
CA PHE A 226 -4.23 -3.44 -9.52
C PHE A 226 -4.27 -4.01 -10.94
N ASN A 227 -4.32 -3.08 -11.90
CA ASN A 227 -4.17 -3.41 -13.31
C ASN A 227 -2.75 -3.07 -13.76
N SER A 228 -2.00 -4.08 -14.18
CA SER A 228 -0.63 -3.89 -14.66
C SER A 228 -0.61 -3.19 -16.02
N SER A 229 0.24 -2.18 -16.18
CA SER A 229 0.57 -1.57 -17.49
C SER A 229 1.69 -2.32 -18.24
N ASN A 230 2.30 -3.33 -17.63
CA ASN A 230 3.33 -4.16 -18.26
C ASN A 230 2.68 -5.13 -19.28
N SER A 231 3.09 -5.02 -20.55
CA SER A 231 2.54 -5.77 -21.67
C SER A 231 2.77 -7.29 -21.58
N GLU A 232 3.87 -7.73 -20.98
CA GLU A 232 4.14 -9.15 -20.76
C GLU A 232 3.16 -9.73 -19.73
N ARG A 233 2.94 -9.02 -18.62
CA ARG A 233 1.95 -9.41 -17.61
C ARG A 233 0.53 -9.47 -18.20
N GLN A 234 0.15 -8.47 -19.00
CA GLN A 234 -1.13 -8.44 -19.70
C GLN A 234 -1.29 -9.64 -20.64
N SER A 235 -0.26 -9.96 -21.43
CA SER A 235 -0.27 -11.08 -22.37
C SER A 235 -0.35 -12.44 -21.64
N GLN A 236 0.38 -12.58 -20.54
CA GLN A 236 0.34 -13.79 -19.71
C GLN A 236 -1.04 -13.98 -19.08
N LEU A 237 -1.68 -12.92 -18.58
CA LEU A 237 -3.03 -13.01 -18.06
C LEU A 237 -4.02 -13.42 -19.16
N ALA A 238 -3.98 -12.77 -20.32
CA ALA A 238 -4.87 -13.10 -21.43
C ALA A 238 -4.77 -14.57 -21.84
N ARG A 239 -3.54 -15.11 -21.89
CA ARG A 239 -3.30 -16.53 -22.17
C ARG A 239 -3.89 -17.44 -21.08
N ARG A 240 -3.62 -17.15 -19.80
CA ARG A 240 -4.18 -17.93 -18.67
C ARG A 240 -5.71 -17.93 -18.66
N CYS A 241 -6.32 -16.78 -18.96
CA CYS A 241 -7.77 -16.67 -19.01
C CYS A 241 -8.39 -17.48 -20.16
N HIS A 242 -7.73 -17.48 -21.31
CA HIS A 242 -8.15 -18.29 -22.45
C HIS A 242 -8.10 -19.79 -22.12
N GLU A 243 -6.96 -20.26 -21.61
CA GLU A 243 -6.75 -21.65 -21.19
C GLU A 243 -7.77 -22.09 -20.13
N SER A 244 -8.05 -21.24 -19.14
CA SER A 244 -9.09 -21.49 -18.14
C SER A 244 -10.47 -21.70 -18.76
N SER A 245 -10.85 -20.87 -19.74
CA SER A 245 -12.16 -20.94 -20.36
C SER A 245 -12.34 -22.23 -21.17
N GLU A 246 -11.26 -22.71 -21.77
CA GLU A 246 -11.25 -23.98 -22.51
C GLU A 246 -11.32 -25.18 -21.55
N GLU A 247 -10.55 -25.20 -20.46
CA GLU A 247 -10.65 -26.28 -19.44
C GLU A 247 -12.03 -26.36 -18.79
N THR A 248 -12.67 -25.21 -18.51
CA THR A 248 -14.02 -25.17 -17.96
C THR A 248 -15.06 -25.71 -18.96
N SER A 249 -14.83 -25.51 -20.26
CA SER A 249 -15.70 -26.03 -21.33
C SER A 249 -15.57 -27.54 -21.53
N VAL A 250 -14.38 -28.10 -21.29
CA VAL A 250 -14.10 -29.54 -21.42
C VAL A 250 -14.63 -30.32 -20.21
N LEU A 251 -14.61 -29.74 -19.01
CA LEU A 251 -15.19 -30.35 -17.80
C LEU A 251 -16.73 -30.29 -17.75
N ALA A 252 -17.35 -29.44 -18.58
CA ALA A 252 -18.80 -29.28 -18.67
C ALA A 252 -19.46 -30.14 -19.77
N GLN A 253 -18.68 -30.94 -20.50
CA GLN A 253 -19.14 -31.95 -21.49
C GLN A 253 -19.07 -33.36 -20.91
#